data_AF-A0A9D6LGM2-F1
#
_entry.id   AF-A0A9D6LGM2-F1
#
_cell.length_a   1.000
_cell.length_b   1.000
_cell.length_c   1.000
_cell.angle_alpha   90.00
_cell.angle_beta   90.00
_cell.angle_gamma   90.00
#
_symmetry.space_group_name_H-M   'P 1'
#
loop_
_entity.id
_entity.type
_entity.pdbx_description
1 polymer ?
#
loop_
_entity_poly.entity_id
_entity_poly.type
_entity_poly.pdbx_seq_one_letter_code
_entity_poly.pdbx_strand_id
1 'polypeptide(L)' 'ATNSGLKFATSEILETLTAREAKVLRMRFGIGMNTDHTLEEVGKQFDVTRERIRQIEAKALRKLRHPSRSEHLRSFLD' A
#
# COMPACT_ATOMS: atom_id res chain seq x y z
N ALA A 1 9.71 -7.54 -17.10
CA ALA A 1 10.29 -7.00 -15.85
C ALA A 1 10.60 -8.14 -14.88
N THR A 2 11.74 -8.14 -14.19
CA THR A 2 12.03 -9.13 -13.15
C THR A 2 11.15 -8.88 -11.91
N ASN A 3 10.73 -9.93 -11.22
CA ASN A 3 9.91 -9.85 -9.99
C ASN A 3 10.54 -8.91 -8.93
N SER A 4 11.88 -8.86 -8.89
CA SER A 4 12.64 -7.94 -8.04
C SER A 4 12.41 -6.46 -8.35
N GLY A 5 12.28 -6.09 -9.64
CA GLY A 5 12.02 -4.71 -10.06
C GLY A 5 10.64 -4.23 -9.65
N LEU A 6 9.63 -5.11 -9.73
CA LEU A 6 8.28 -4.79 -9.28
C LEU A 6 8.23 -4.53 -7.77
N LYS A 7 8.90 -5.37 -6.97
CA LYS A 7 8.98 -5.18 -5.51
C LYS A 7 9.61 -3.84 -5.13
N PHE A 8 10.67 -3.45 -5.83
CA PHE A 8 11.35 -2.17 -5.62
C PHE A 8 10.43 -0.99 -5.97
N ALA A 9 9.84 -0.99 -7.17
CA ALA A 9 8.89 0.04 -7.61
C ALA A 9 7.69 0.18 -6.65
N THR A 10 7.13 -0.94 -6.18
CA THR A 10 6.07 -0.87 -5.15
C THR A 10 6.56 -0.27 -3.84
N SER A 11 7.79 -0.54 -3.42
CA SER A 11 8.34 0.02 -2.18
C SER A 11 8.56 1.53 -2.29
N GLU A 12 9.16 2.01 -3.38
CA GLU A 12 9.38 3.44 -3.63
C GLU A 12 8.06 4.22 -3.67
N ILE A 13 7.04 3.66 -4.32
CA ILE A 13 5.73 4.31 -4.40
C ILE A 13 5.03 4.36 -3.05
N LEU A 14 5.16 3.31 -2.24
CA LEU A 14 4.63 3.32 -0.88
C LEU A 14 5.35 4.34 -0.01
N GLU A 15 6.63 4.63 -0.26
CA GLU A 15 7.39 5.69 0.44
C GLU A 15 6.90 7.10 0.09
N THR A 16 6.24 7.30 -1.06
CA THR A 16 5.61 8.58 -1.43
C THR A 16 4.29 8.86 -0.70
N LEU A 17 3.77 7.89 0.05
CA LEU A 17 2.59 8.02 0.90
C LEU A 17 3.00 8.47 2.31
N THR A 18 2.01 8.86 3.11
CA THR A 18 2.30 9.11 4.53
C THR A 18 2.71 7.80 5.22
N ALA A 19 3.60 7.86 6.22
CA ALA A 19 4.05 6.67 6.94
C ALA A 19 2.91 5.77 7.43
N ARG A 20 1.77 6.37 7.82
CA ARG A 20 0.56 5.65 8.22
C ARG A 20 -0.12 4.94 7.04
N GLU A 21 -0.31 5.61 5.91
CA GLU A 21 -0.88 5.01 4.70
C GLU A 21 0.01 3.88 4.17
N ALA A 22 1.32 4.11 4.09
CA ALA A 22 2.30 3.13 3.65
C ALA A 22 2.27 1.89 4.54
N LYS A 23 2.27 2.05 5.86
CA LYS A 23 2.26 0.94 6.81
C LYS A 23 0.93 0.17 6.78
N VAL A 24 -0.21 0.84 6.65
CA VAL A 24 -1.51 0.19 6.44
C VAL A 24 -1.48 -0.67 5.18
N LEU A 25 -1.02 -0.13 4.04
CA LEU A 25 -0.94 -0.91 2.79
C LEU A 25 0.05 -2.07 2.88
N ARG A 26 1.24 -1.86 3.47
CA ARG A 26 2.23 -2.94 3.65
C ARG A 26 1.67 -4.09 4.48
N MET A 27 0.98 -3.78 5.56
CA MET A 27 0.33 -4.79 6.39
C MET A 27 -0.85 -5.48 5.69
N ARG A 28 -1.68 -4.71 4.97
CA ARG A 28 -2.86 -5.24 4.27
C ARG A 28 -2.50 -6.19 3.13
N PHE A 29 -1.38 -5.94 2.44
CA PHE A 29 -0.96 -6.71 1.26
C PHE A 29 0.30 -7.55 1.50
N GLY A 30 0.82 -7.62 2.72
CA GLY A 30 2.03 -8.38 3.05
C GLY A 30 3.30 -7.85 2.37
N ILE A 31 3.36 -6.57 1.97
CA ILE A 31 4.48 -6.02 1.21
C ILE A 31 5.70 -5.83 2.12
N GLY A 32 6.70 -6.70 1.96
CA GLY A 32 7.88 -6.73 2.85
C GLY A 32 7.59 -7.39 4.20
N MET A 33 6.50 -8.14 4.32
CA MET A 33 6.12 -8.89 5.52
C MET A 33 5.87 -10.36 5.15
N ASN A 34 5.92 -11.24 6.16
CA ASN A 34 5.69 -12.68 5.95
C ASN A 34 4.20 -13.01 5.75
N THR A 35 3.28 -12.16 6.21
CA THR A 35 1.84 -12.39 6.19
C THR A 35 1.06 -11.10 5.94
N ASP A 36 -0.04 -11.20 5.20
CA ASP A 36 -1.05 -10.16 5.08
C ASP A 36 -1.96 -10.14 6.32
N HIS A 37 -2.55 -8.98 6.59
CA HIS A 37 -3.42 -8.75 7.75
C HIS A 37 -4.79 -8.24 7.28
N THR A 38 -5.83 -8.67 7.98
CA THR A 38 -7.20 -8.21 7.78
C THR A 38 -7.37 -6.75 8.23
N LEU A 39 -8.41 -6.08 7.74
CA LEU A 39 -8.76 -4.72 8.18
C LEU A 39 -8.94 -4.61 9.70
N GLU A 40 -9.44 -5.67 10.34
CA GLU A 40 -9.62 -5.72 11.79
C GLU A 40 -8.29 -5.84 12.55
N GLU A 41 -7.38 -6.69 12.09
CA GLU A 41 -6.06 -6.84 12.72
C GLU A 41 -5.21 -5.58 12.57
N VAL A 42 -5.26 -4.96 11.38
CA VAL A 42 -4.61 -3.65 11.17
C VAL A 42 -5.28 -2.59 12.06
N GLY A 43 -6.61 -2.60 12.18
CA GLY A 43 -7.34 -1.69 13.05
C GLY A 43 -6.88 -1.79 14.51
N LYS A 44 -6.76 -3.03 15.02
CA LYS A 44 -6.25 -3.30 16.38
C LYS A 44 -4.83 -2.79 16.59
N GLN A 45 -3.92 -2.97 15.63
CA GLN A 45 -2.54 -2.47 15.76
C GLN A 45 -2.42 -0.95 15.71
N PHE A 46 -3.33 -0.27 15.01
CA PHE A 46 -3.33 1.19 14.88
C PHE A 46 -4.27 1.89 15.87
N ASP A 47 -4.87 1.13 16.80
CA ASP A 47 -5.89 1.58 17.76
C ASP A 47 -7.00 2.40 17.08
N VAL A 48 -7.52 1.88 15.96
CA VAL A 48 -8.60 2.50 15.19
C VAL A 48 -9.61 1.49 14.72
N THR A 49 -10.79 1.99 14.37
CA THR A 49 -11.87 1.15 13.85
C THR A 49 -11.52 0.56 12.48
N ARG A 50 -12.13 -0.60 12.18
CA ARG A 50 -12.04 -1.25 10.86
C ARG A 50 -12.39 -0.28 9.73
N GLU A 51 -13.44 0.52 9.90
CA GLU A 51 -13.87 1.49 8.89
C GLU A 51 -12.82 2.59 8.68
N ARG A 52 -12.11 2.99 9.75
CA ARG A 52 -11.02 3.95 9.62
C ARG A 52 -9.86 3.41 8.77
N ILE A 53 -9.51 2.14 8.92
CA ILE A 53 -8.50 1.49 8.06
C ILE A 53 -8.98 1.44 6.61
N ARG A 54 -10.25 1.07 6.36
CA ARG A 54 -10.83 1.05 5.02
C ARG A 54 -10.78 2.43 4.34
N GLN A 55 -11.07 3.50 5.08
CA GLN A 55 -10.95 4.87 4.57
C GLN A 55 -9.51 5.24 4.21
N ILE A 56 -8.54 4.87 5.05
CA ILE A 56 -7.11 5.11 4.79
C ILE A 56 -6.67 4.34 3.54
N GLU A 57 -7.08 3.08 3.41
CA GLU A 57 -6.79 2.25 2.23
C GLU A 57 -7.36 2.89 0.96
N ALA A 58 -8.65 3.24 0.95
CA ALA A 58 -9.29 3.89 -0.19
C ALA A 58 -8.61 5.21 -0.57
N LYS A 59 -8.23 6.03 0.43
CA LYS A 59 -7.51 7.28 0.20
C LYS A 59 -6.11 7.05 -0.38
N ALA A 60 -5.38 6.08 0.14
CA ALA A 60 -4.05 5.73 -0.35
C ALA A 60 -4.11 5.20 -1.78
N LEU A 61 -5.02 4.25 -2.07
CA LEU A 61 -5.25 3.74 -3.43
C LEU A 61 -5.62 4.86 -4.41
N ARG A 62 -6.45 5.82 -3.98
CA ARG A 62 -6.78 6.99 -4.81
C ARG A 62 -5.53 7.82 -5.16
N LYS A 63 -4.60 8.00 -4.23
CA LYS A 63 -3.32 8.69 -4.49
C LYS A 63 -2.46 7.90 -5.47
N LEU A 64 -2.39 6.58 -5.32
CA LEU A 64 -1.60 5.70 -6.19
C LEU A 64 -2.13 5.66 -7.62
N ARG A 65 -3.45 5.81 -7.81
CA ARG A 65 -4.09 5.89 -9.14
C ARG A 65 -3.89 7.24 -9.84
N HIS A 66 -3.27 8.23 -9.21
CA HIS A 66 -3.01 9.51 -9.85
C HIS A 66 -1.93 9.35 -10.94
N PRO A 67 -2.08 9.97 -12.13
CA PRO A 67 -1.16 9.80 -13.26
C PRO A 67 0.31 9.92 -12.87
N SER A 68 0.65 10.97 -12.12
CA SER A 68 2.02 11.26 -11.66
C SER A 68 2.68 10.16 -10.81
N ARG A 69 1.90 9.25 -10.21
CA ARG A 69 2.41 8.10 -9.45
C ARG A 69 2.19 6.79 -10.18
N SER A 70 1.10 6.67 -10.92
CA SER A 70 0.74 5.45 -11.66
C SER A 70 1.61 5.20 -12.89
N GLU A 71 2.22 6.22 -13.49
CA GLU A 71 3.16 6.05 -14.62
C GLU A 71 4.32 5.11 -14.26
N HIS A 72 4.79 5.17 -13.02
CA HIS A 72 5.88 4.35 -12.54
C HIS A 72 5.50 2.86 -12.37
N LEU A 73 4.22 2.54 -12.18
CA LEU A 73 3.70 1.16 -12.14
C LEU A 73 3.14 0.67 -13.48
N ARG A 74 2.76 1.60 -14.37
CA ARG A 74 2.17 1.27 -15.67
C ARG A 74 3.12 0.45 -16.54
N SER A 75 4.41 0.74 -16.49
CA SER A 75 5.44 -0.02 -17.21
C SER A 75 5.59 -1.49 -16.76
N PHE A 76 4.98 -1.86 -15.63
CA PHE A 76 4.94 -3.24 -15.14
C PHE A 76 3.64 -3.98 -15.48
N LEU A 77 2.68 -3.31 -16.13
CA LEU A 77 1.41 -3.89 -16.58
C LEU A 77 1.40 -4.28 -18.07
N ASP A 78 2.46 -3.93 -18.81
CA ASP A 78 2.74 -4.38 -20.18
C ASP A 78 3.48 -5.74 -20.21
#